data_AF-A0A8S1P5A6-F1
#
_entry.id   AF-A0A8S1P5A6-F1
#
_cell.length_a   1.000
_cell.length_b   1.000
_cell.length_c   1.000
_cell.angle_alpha   90.00
_cell.angle_beta   90.00
_cell.angle_gamma   90.00
#
_symmetry.space_group_name_H-M   'P 1'
#
loop_
_entity.id
_entity.type
_entity.pdbx_description
1 polymer ?
#
loop_
_entity_poly.entity_id
_entity_poly.type
_entity_poly.pdbx_seq_one_letter_code
_entity_poly.pdbx_strand_id
1 'polypeptide(L)'
;MILLFIIIGIIKSNAPGTLSCITYLSEQLCEEPGYCIWNGTTCQEYTQNQDCYRINEVGACRENGIYSSIGGSGLCEPLIKLENDYKNVCGITNIVDYNYVRYPIITTGFSTHSLAGQTVAQLKMSAPQQNFIYQVLSVNIQIAKNPDLQIILDLYKTYEAELVKVYIHPYQIEKALIQTLQNLRDDTTSLSPVDKQATMTKFWTLVDVYLKRLQIHKKNYQSYNYFLNFLQGSFSRLFLTIKGQGHMITISWSKYKKNGIIQIISYSPKLVGILNALSDIIFVNVLGEDKTSFTDIENMKISYLQESGTLTNVVRKLKFISDKTQIPHQLMTYTINSAICNSNERECEFSLPSPLSNSTFVFYVEQ
;
A
#
# COMPACT_ATOMS: atom_id res chain seq x y z
N MET A 1 -4.57 -58.28 -36.40
CA MET A 1 -4.74 -57.38 -35.26
C MET A 1 -3.75 -56.23 -35.41
N ILE A 2 -4.23 -55.11 -35.95
CA ILE A 2 -3.43 -53.89 -36.12
C ILE A 2 -3.58 -53.11 -34.82
N LEU A 3 -2.45 -52.88 -34.15
CA LEU A 3 -2.36 -52.08 -32.93
C LEU A 3 -2.53 -50.61 -33.32
N LEU A 4 -3.70 -50.05 -33.05
CA LEU A 4 -3.96 -48.62 -33.24
C LEU A 4 -3.29 -47.85 -32.10
N PHE A 5 -2.08 -47.35 -32.34
CA PHE A 5 -1.45 -46.34 -31.48
C PHE A 5 -2.25 -45.05 -31.60
N ILE A 6 -3.12 -44.78 -30.62
CA ILE A 6 -3.68 -43.45 -30.41
C ILE A 6 -2.53 -42.58 -29.91
N ILE A 7 -1.90 -41.85 -30.83
CA ILE A 7 -1.12 -40.67 -30.49
C ILE A 7 -2.14 -39.66 -29.98
N ILE A 8 -2.39 -39.65 -28.67
CA ILE A 8 -2.99 -38.49 -28.01
C ILE A 8 -1.95 -37.39 -28.20
N GLY A 9 -2.18 -36.54 -29.19
CA GLY A 9 -1.44 -35.31 -29.36
C GLY A 9 -1.49 -34.59 -28.03
N ILE A 10 -0.33 -34.47 -27.37
CA ILE A 10 -0.14 -33.51 -26.29
C ILE A 10 -0.38 -32.17 -26.96
N ILE A 11 -1.61 -31.67 -26.90
CA ILE A 11 -1.87 -30.26 -27.11
C ILE A 11 -1.00 -29.61 -26.05
N LYS A 12 0.13 -29.03 -26.47
CA LYS A 12 0.92 -28.17 -25.59
C LYS A 12 -0.07 -27.11 -25.10
N SER A 13 -0.55 -27.27 -23.87
CA SER A 13 -1.23 -26.17 -23.20
C SER A 13 -0.26 -25.02 -23.25
N ASN A 14 -0.68 -23.89 -23.83
CA ASN A 14 0.14 -22.69 -23.83
C ASN A 14 0.59 -22.42 -22.39
N ALA A 15 1.83 -21.99 -22.22
CA ALA A 15 2.33 -21.67 -20.89
C ALA A 15 1.41 -20.60 -20.26
N PRO A 16 1.08 -20.69 -18.97
CA PRO A 16 0.23 -19.69 -18.30
C PRO A 16 0.71 -18.27 -18.61
N GLY A 17 -0.22 -17.37 -18.95
CA GLY A 17 0.10 -15.98 -19.27
C GLY A 17 0.62 -15.70 -20.68
N THR A 18 0.56 -16.66 -21.61
CA THR A 18 1.06 -16.45 -23.00
C THR A 18 -0.02 -16.34 -24.06
N LEU A 19 -1.26 -16.75 -23.75
CA LEU A 19 -2.36 -16.79 -24.72
C LEU A 19 -3.12 -15.44 -24.76
N SER A 20 -3.43 -14.94 -25.96
CA SER A 20 -4.20 -13.69 -26.11
C SER A 20 -5.57 -13.75 -25.46
N CYS A 21 -5.96 -12.69 -24.77
CA CYS A 21 -7.22 -12.59 -24.05
C CYS A 21 -8.44 -12.69 -24.97
N ILE A 22 -8.31 -12.31 -26.24
CA ILE A 22 -9.38 -12.38 -27.24
C ILE A 22 -9.88 -13.83 -27.46
N THR A 23 -9.09 -14.83 -27.08
CA THR A 23 -9.46 -16.24 -27.19
C THR A 23 -10.50 -16.70 -26.15
N TYR A 24 -10.71 -15.94 -25.07
CA TYR A 24 -11.70 -16.26 -24.05
C TYR A 24 -13.06 -15.64 -24.41
N LEU A 25 -14.05 -16.50 -24.66
CA LEU A 25 -15.34 -16.11 -25.25
C LEU A 25 -16.45 -15.81 -24.21
N SER A 26 -16.16 -15.95 -22.93
CA SER A 26 -17.10 -15.62 -21.85
C SER A 26 -16.39 -14.90 -20.72
N GLU A 27 -17.14 -14.16 -19.91
CA GLU A 27 -16.64 -13.44 -18.74
C GLU A 27 -15.90 -14.38 -17.78
N GLN A 28 -16.50 -15.52 -17.43
CA GLN A 28 -15.87 -16.50 -16.54
C GLN A 28 -14.53 -17.02 -17.08
N LEU A 29 -14.48 -17.39 -18.36
CA LEU A 29 -13.25 -17.89 -18.99
C LEU A 29 -12.21 -16.79 -19.20
N CYS A 30 -12.64 -15.53 -19.28
CA CYS A 30 -11.77 -14.37 -19.38
C CYS A 30 -11.07 -14.07 -18.05
N GLU A 31 -11.79 -14.18 -16.95
CA GLU A 31 -11.27 -13.83 -15.62
C GLU A 31 -10.47 -14.97 -14.97
N GLU A 32 -10.78 -16.23 -15.28
CA GLU A 32 -10.13 -17.42 -14.73
C GLU A 32 -8.59 -17.45 -14.91
N PRO A 33 -8.02 -17.13 -16.09
CA PRO A 33 -6.57 -17.08 -16.29
C PRO A 33 -5.91 -15.96 -15.49
N GLY A 34 -6.66 -14.94 -15.09
CA GLY A 34 -6.20 -13.91 -14.17
C GLY A 34 -5.19 -12.91 -14.74
N TYR A 35 -5.04 -12.85 -16.07
CA TYR A 35 -4.26 -11.82 -16.76
C TYR A 35 -5.05 -11.15 -17.89
N CYS A 36 -6.36 -11.34 -17.93
CA CYS A 36 -7.27 -10.76 -18.92
C CYS A 36 -8.43 -10.03 -18.22
N ILE A 37 -9.08 -9.11 -18.93
CA ILE A 37 -10.21 -8.32 -18.44
C ILE A 37 -11.42 -8.44 -19.36
N TRP A 38 -12.59 -8.64 -18.77
CA TRP A 38 -13.85 -8.54 -19.48
C TRP A 38 -14.32 -7.08 -19.49
N ASN A 39 -14.51 -6.49 -20.66
CA ASN A 39 -14.97 -5.10 -20.78
C ASN A 39 -16.51 -4.96 -20.78
N GLY A 40 -17.23 -6.04 -20.47
CA GLY A 40 -18.69 -6.13 -20.58
C GLY A 40 -19.20 -6.71 -21.90
N THR A 41 -18.34 -6.88 -22.90
CA THR A 41 -18.73 -7.45 -24.22
C THR A 41 -17.71 -8.46 -24.76
N THR A 42 -16.42 -8.25 -24.51
CA THR A 42 -15.33 -9.06 -25.02
C THR A 42 -14.22 -9.17 -23.99
N CYS A 43 -13.46 -10.26 -24.04
CA CYS A 43 -12.24 -10.41 -23.27
C CYS A 43 -11.09 -9.67 -23.93
N GLN A 44 -10.40 -8.84 -23.15
CA GLN A 44 -9.33 -7.96 -23.62
C GLN A 44 -8.10 -8.08 -22.73
N GLU A 45 -6.97 -7.68 -23.30
CA GLU A 45 -5.72 -7.53 -22.58
C GLU A 45 -5.77 -6.25 -21.73
N TYR A 46 -5.08 -6.26 -20.60
CA TYR A 46 -4.87 -5.08 -19.79
C TYR A 46 -4.06 -4.05 -20.56
N THR A 47 -4.33 -2.76 -20.32
CA THR A 47 -3.50 -1.67 -20.81
C THR A 47 -2.74 -1.02 -19.67
N GLN A 48 -1.64 -0.35 -19.98
CA GLN A 48 -0.79 0.34 -19.01
C GLN A 48 -1.57 1.32 -18.12
N ASN A 49 -2.48 2.07 -18.74
CA ASN A 49 -3.22 3.13 -18.07
C ASN A 49 -4.41 2.61 -17.27
N GLN A 50 -4.82 1.36 -17.49
CA GLN A 50 -6.01 0.84 -16.87
C GLN A 50 -5.65 0.00 -15.65
N ASP A 51 -4.87 -1.07 -15.74
CA ASP A 51 -5.05 -2.12 -14.71
C ASP A 51 -3.92 -3.16 -14.60
N CYS A 52 -2.67 -2.86 -14.97
CA CYS A 52 -1.60 -3.87 -14.95
C CYS A 52 -1.43 -4.57 -13.58
N TYR A 53 -1.69 -3.87 -12.47
CA TYR A 53 -1.69 -4.45 -11.13
C TYR A 53 -2.76 -5.52 -10.89
N ARG A 54 -3.79 -5.64 -11.74
CA ARG A 54 -4.83 -6.67 -11.68
C ARG A 54 -4.37 -8.01 -12.20
N ILE A 55 -3.33 -8.04 -13.04
CA ILE A 55 -2.68 -9.26 -13.50
C ILE A 55 -2.24 -10.06 -12.27
N ASN A 56 -2.82 -11.24 -12.08
CA ASN A 56 -2.49 -12.15 -10.99
C ASN A 56 -1.69 -13.37 -11.46
N GLU A 57 -1.72 -13.67 -12.76
CA GLU A 57 -0.91 -14.70 -13.38
C GLU A 57 0.49 -14.18 -13.68
N VAL A 58 1.43 -14.68 -12.90
CA VAL A 58 2.83 -14.31 -12.92
C VAL A 58 3.49 -14.62 -14.27
N GLY A 59 3.06 -15.69 -14.93
CA GLY A 59 3.48 -16.12 -16.26
C GLY A 59 3.26 -15.05 -17.33
N ALA A 60 2.27 -14.18 -17.14
CA ALA A 60 1.99 -13.10 -18.09
C ALA A 60 3.13 -12.06 -18.16
N CYS A 61 3.93 -11.98 -17.10
CA CYS A 61 5.10 -11.11 -16.98
C CYS A 61 6.43 -11.88 -16.97
N ARG A 62 6.46 -13.16 -17.37
CA ARG A 62 7.73 -13.87 -17.59
C ARG A 62 8.33 -13.50 -18.94
N GLU A 63 9.54 -13.95 -19.20
CA GLU A 63 10.11 -13.91 -20.56
C GLU A 63 9.16 -14.64 -21.52
N ASN A 64 8.76 -13.99 -22.61
CA ASN A 64 7.72 -14.46 -23.55
C ASN A 64 6.28 -14.51 -23.01
N GLY A 65 6.01 -13.95 -21.82
CA GLY A 65 4.65 -13.67 -21.37
C GLY A 65 3.99 -12.60 -22.23
N ILE A 66 2.66 -12.62 -22.30
CA ILE A 66 1.87 -11.70 -23.13
C ILE A 66 2.14 -10.22 -22.84
N TYR A 67 2.53 -9.90 -21.61
CA TYR A 67 2.83 -8.54 -21.16
C TYR A 67 4.32 -8.25 -21.02
N SER A 68 5.19 -9.22 -21.33
CA SER A 68 6.64 -9.08 -21.19
C SER A 68 7.21 -7.95 -22.03
N SER A 69 8.17 -7.19 -21.48
CA SER A 69 9.03 -6.30 -22.26
C SER A 69 9.97 -7.05 -23.21
N ILE A 70 10.10 -8.37 -23.06
CA ILE A 70 10.80 -9.26 -23.98
C ILE A 70 9.78 -10.17 -24.66
N GLY A 71 9.29 -9.75 -25.83
CA GLY A 71 8.43 -10.56 -26.72
C GLY A 71 6.92 -10.45 -26.51
N GLY A 72 6.45 -9.62 -25.56
CA GLY A 72 5.03 -9.32 -25.34
C GLY A 72 4.68 -7.86 -25.67
N SER A 73 3.61 -7.36 -25.07
CA SER A 73 3.15 -5.97 -25.22
C SER A 73 3.95 -4.94 -24.41
N GLY A 74 4.92 -5.36 -23.60
CA GLY A 74 5.82 -4.47 -22.86
C GLY A 74 5.18 -3.73 -21.67
N LEU A 75 4.17 -4.31 -21.05
CA LEU A 75 3.53 -3.75 -19.85
C LEU A 75 4.25 -4.10 -18.54
N CYS A 76 5.07 -5.14 -18.52
CA CYS A 76 5.86 -5.53 -17.37
C CYS A 76 7.28 -5.97 -17.73
N GLU A 77 8.22 -5.65 -16.83
CA GLU A 77 9.58 -6.19 -16.90
C GLU A 77 9.61 -7.64 -16.44
N PRO A 78 10.36 -8.53 -17.13
CA PRO A 78 10.41 -9.93 -16.77
C PRO A 78 11.03 -10.15 -15.40
N LEU A 79 10.42 -11.04 -14.62
CA LEU A 79 10.82 -11.38 -13.25
C LEU A 79 12.30 -11.72 -13.07
N ILE A 80 12.95 -12.25 -14.10
CA ILE A 80 14.39 -12.58 -14.06
C ILE A 80 15.30 -11.35 -13.87
N LYS A 81 14.79 -10.15 -14.16
CA LYS A 81 15.48 -8.86 -13.93
C LYS A 81 15.13 -8.21 -12.59
N LEU A 82 14.31 -8.86 -11.78
CA LEU A 82 13.71 -8.34 -10.56
C LEU A 82 14.10 -9.22 -9.37
N GLU A 83 14.17 -8.68 -8.15
CA GLU A 83 14.50 -9.48 -6.97
C GLU A 83 13.46 -10.59 -6.74
N ASN A 84 13.86 -11.74 -6.20
CA ASN A 84 13.06 -12.98 -6.16
C ASN A 84 11.76 -12.92 -5.32
N ASP A 85 11.48 -11.80 -4.66
CA ASP A 85 10.39 -11.67 -3.70
C ASP A 85 9.07 -11.16 -4.31
N TYR A 86 9.00 -10.91 -5.63
CA TYR A 86 7.81 -10.32 -6.25
C TYR A 86 6.89 -11.33 -6.93
N LYS A 87 5.57 -11.17 -6.73
CA LYS A 87 4.55 -11.93 -7.47
C LYS A 87 4.09 -11.24 -8.76
N ASN A 88 4.21 -9.92 -8.87
CA ASN A 88 3.95 -9.17 -10.12
C ASN A 88 4.65 -7.80 -10.08
N VAL A 89 5.18 -7.37 -11.22
CA VAL A 89 5.90 -6.11 -11.41
C VAL A 89 5.50 -5.48 -12.73
N CYS A 90 4.63 -4.47 -12.67
CA CYS A 90 4.30 -3.64 -13.81
C CYS A 90 5.28 -2.49 -13.96
N GLY A 91 5.82 -2.30 -15.16
CA GLY A 91 6.83 -1.28 -15.44
C GLY A 91 7.12 -1.20 -16.92
N ILE A 92 7.26 0.04 -17.42
CA ILE A 92 7.67 0.35 -18.80
C ILE A 92 9.16 0.66 -18.93
N THR A 93 9.88 0.63 -17.82
CA THR A 93 11.32 0.88 -17.75
C THR A 93 11.97 -0.15 -16.84
N ASN A 94 13.30 -0.18 -16.80
CA ASN A 94 14.08 -0.87 -15.79
C ASN A 94 13.82 -0.37 -14.34
N ILE A 95 12.98 0.65 -14.14
CA ILE A 95 12.58 1.16 -12.84
C ILE A 95 11.14 0.71 -12.56
N VAL A 96 10.99 -0.17 -11.59
CA VAL A 96 9.69 -0.64 -11.12
C VAL A 96 8.93 0.49 -10.44
N ASP A 97 7.72 0.79 -10.90
CA ASP A 97 6.80 1.63 -10.14
C ASP A 97 6.27 0.81 -8.96
N TYR A 98 6.73 1.14 -7.75
CA TYR A 98 6.43 0.44 -6.50
C TYR A 98 4.94 0.43 -6.18
N ASN A 99 4.18 1.35 -6.77
CA ASN A 99 2.74 1.41 -6.66
C ASN A 99 2.07 0.16 -7.22
N TYR A 100 2.73 -0.60 -8.10
CA TYR A 100 2.17 -1.78 -8.75
C TYR A 100 2.81 -3.10 -8.31
N VAL A 101 3.62 -3.07 -7.26
CA VAL A 101 4.26 -4.28 -6.70
C VAL A 101 3.28 -5.08 -5.84
N ARG A 102 3.35 -6.42 -5.94
CA ARG A 102 2.63 -7.37 -5.07
C ARG A 102 3.58 -8.08 -4.11
N TYR A 103 3.21 -8.15 -2.84
CA TYR A 103 3.99 -8.84 -1.79
C TYR A 103 3.85 -10.37 -1.91
N PRO A 104 4.91 -11.14 -1.63
CA PRO A 104 4.84 -12.58 -1.64
C PRO A 104 3.98 -13.06 -0.46
N ILE A 105 2.76 -13.51 -0.76
CA ILE A 105 1.85 -14.09 0.24
C ILE A 105 2.40 -15.41 0.76
N ILE A 106 2.55 -15.54 2.08
CA ILE A 106 2.47 -16.85 2.75
C ILE A 106 0.98 -17.13 2.94
N THR A 107 0.42 -17.99 2.08
CA THR A 107 -0.99 -18.40 2.11
C THR A 107 -1.24 -19.28 3.32
N THR A 108 -2.08 -18.81 4.25
CA THR A 108 -2.48 -19.62 5.40
C THR A 108 -3.99 -19.88 5.43
N GLY A 109 -4.88 -18.89 5.38
CA GLY A 109 -6.35 -19.08 5.40
C GLY A 109 -7.11 -18.63 4.13
N PHE A 110 -8.43 -18.86 4.10
CA PHE A 110 -9.35 -18.35 3.06
C PHE A 110 -9.93 -16.99 3.47
N SER A 111 -10.44 -16.19 2.52
CA SER A 111 -11.11 -14.91 2.84
C SER A 111 -12.44 -15.11 3.57
N THR A 112 -13.10 -16.24 3.34
CA THR A 112 -14.41 -16.59 3.92
C THR A 112 -14.32 -17.49 5.14
N HIS A 113 -13.19 -18.19 5.31
CA HIS A 113 -12.99 -19.18 6.38
C HIS A 113 -11.60 -19.05 7.02
N SER A 114 -11.56 -19.23 8.33
CA SER A 114 -10.33 -19.32 9.11
C SER A 114 -9.55 -20.61 8.83
N LEU A 115 -8.32 -20.70 9.35
CA LEU A 115 -7.51 -21.92 9.31
C LEU A 115 -8.21 -23.13 9.94
N ALA A 116 -9.04 -22.90 10.95
CA ALA A 116 -9.82 -23.94 11.62
C ALA A 116 -11.16 -24.27 10.91
N GLY A 117 -11.44 -23.67 9.74
CA GLY A 117 -12.66 -23.91 8.96
C GLY A 117 -13.90 -23.15 9.44
N GLN A 118 -13.78 -22.26 10.43
CA GLN A 118 -14.89 -21.40 10.87
C GLN A 118 -15.10 -20.25 9.87
N THR A 119 -16.33 -19.82 9.65
CA THR A 119 -16.58 -18.64 8.83
C THR A 119 -16.03 -17.39 9.51
N VAL A 120 -15.60 -16.40 8.73
CA VAL A 120 -15.07 -15.14 9.29
C VAL A 120 -16.11 -14.44 10.18
N ALA A 121 -17.39 -14.52 9.82
CA ALA A 121 -18.48 -13.99 10.63
C ALA A 121 -18.57 -14.66 12.02
N GLN A 122 -18.28 -15.97 12.13
CA GLN A 122 -18.27 -16.69 13.40
C GLN A 122 -17.15 -16.24 14.35
N LEU A 123 -16.10 -15.57 13.85
CA LEU A 123 -15.03 -15.02 14.67
C LEU A 123 -15.44 -13.73 15.39
N LYS A 124 -16.57 -13.11 15.00
CA LYS A 124 -17.10 -11.89 15.61
C LYS A 124 -17.71 -12.21 16.97
N MET A 125 -16.91 -12.07 18.02
CA MET A 125 -17.34 -12.27 19.40
C MET A 125 -17.45 -10.94 20.15
N SER A 126 -18.37 -10.87 21.11
CA SER A 126 -18.52 -9.73 22.02
C SER A 126 -17.33 -9.59 22.99
N ALA A 127 -16.63 -10.69 23.29
CA ALA A 127 -15.40 -10.73 24.07
C ALA A 127 -14.29 -11.42 23.25
N PRO A 128 -13.18 -10.71 22.92
CA PRO A 128 -12.06 -11.29 22.20
C PRO A 128 -11.46 -12.49 22.93
N GLN A 129 -11.28 -13.61 22.24
CA GLN A 129 -10.62 -14.79 22.80
C GLN A 129 -9.24 -15.00 22.16
N GLN A 130 -8.23 -15.35 22.98
CA GLN A 130 -6.84 -15.47 22.50
C GLN A 130 -6.66 -16.52 21.40
N ASN A 131 -7.40 -17.63 21.48
CA ASN A 131 -7.41 -18.70 20.47
C ASN A 131 -7.90 -18.23 19.09
N PHE A 132 -8.65 -17.13 18.99
CA PHE A 132 -9.14 -16.59 17.72
C PHE A 132 -8.25 -15.50 17.13
N ILE A 133 -7.30 -14.93 17.87
CA ILE A 133 -6.39 -13.91 17.33
C ILE A 133 -5.59 -14.50 16.16
N TYR A 134 -5.05 -15.71 16.31
CA TYR A 134 -4.32 -16.39 15.25
C TYR A 134 -5.21 -16.63 14.02
N GLN A 135 -6.49 -16.93 14.23
CA GLN A 135 -7.46 -17.08 13.15
C GLN A 135 -7.63 -15.76 12.39
N VAL A 136 -7.88 -14.64 13.10
CA VAL A 136 -8.00 -13.30 12.51
C VAL A 136 -6.76 -12.91 11.70
N LEU A 137 -5.56 -13.13 12.24
CA LEU A 137 -4.29 -12.80 11.59
C LEU A 137 -3.97 -13.70 10.37
N SER A 138 -4.61 -14.88 10.30
CA SER A 138 -4.36 -15.86 9.23
C SER A 138 -5.25 -15.71 7.99
N VAL A 139 -6.34 -14.94 8.10
CA VAL A 139 -7.29 -14.72 6.99
C VAL A 139 -6.61 -13.93 5.88
N ASN A 140 -6.84 -14.37 4.63
CA ASN A 140 -6.22 -13.76 3.45
C ASN A 140 -7.03 -12.54 2.97
N ILE A 141 -6.55 -11.33 3.29
CA ILE A 141 -7.16 -10.05 2.91
C ILE A 141 -7.02 -9.77 1.41
N GLN A 142 -5.92 -10.19 0.79
CA GLN A 142 -5.61 -9.81 -0.59
C GLN A 142 -6.64 -10.33 -1.60
N ILE A 143 -7.16 -11.55 -1.39
CA ILE A 143 -8.15 -12.18 -2.28
C ILE A 143 -9.59 -11.99 -1.79
N ALA A 144 -9.80 -11.21 -0.72
CA ALA A 144 -11.12 -10.99 -0.18
C ALA A 144 -11.95 -10.11 -1.12
N LYS A 145 -13.17 -10.55 -1.44
CA LYS A 145 -14.18 -9.69 -2.08
C LYS A 145 -14.66 -8.64 -1.07
N ASN A 146 -15.19 -7.52 -1.54
CA ASN A 146 -15.56 -6.41 -0.65
C ASN A 146 -16.41 -6.80 0.57
N PRO A 147 -17.49 -7.62 0.47
CA PRO A 147 -18.28 -7.98 1.64
C PRO A 147 -17.46 -8.72 2.71
N ASP A 148 -16.62 -9.67 2.31
CA ASP A 148 -15.74 -10.39 3.22
C ASP A 148 -14.66 -9.47 3.79
N LEU A 149 -14.06 -8.62 2.95
CA LEU A 149 -13.06 -7.64 3.37
C LEU A 149 -13.60 -6.73 4.47
N GLN A 150 -14.82 -6.22 4.31
CA GLN A 150 -15.47 -5.38 5.32
C GLN A 150 -15.55 -6.10 6.67
N ILE A 151 -15.94 -7.37 6.68
CA ILE A 151 -16.06 -8.18 7.91
C ILE A 151 -14.67 -8.44 8.51
N ILE A 152 -13.68 -8.79 7.68
CA ILE A 152 -12.31 -9.03 8.14
C ILE A 152 -11.74 -7.79 8.84
N LEU A 153 -11.88 -6.61 8.24
CA LEU A 153 -11.40 -5.36 8.82
C LEU A 153 -12.11 -5.00 10.13
N ASP A 154 -13.42 -5.31 10.24
CA ASP A 154 -14.16 -5.13 11.49
C ASP A 154 -13.65 -6.04 12.62
N LEU A 155 -13.14 -7.24 12.29
CA LEU A 155 -12.53 -8.13 13.29
C LEU A 155 -11.27 -7.51 13.90
N TYR A 156 -10.42 -6.83 13.13
CA TYR A 156 -9.24 -6.17 13.69
C TYR A 156 -9.62 -5.09 14.70
N LYS A 157 -10.72 -4.36 14.46
CA LYS A 157 -11.23 -3.40 15.44
C LYS A 157 -11.83 -4.10 16.66
N THR A 158 -12.61 -5.15 16.44
CA THR A 158 -13.24 -5.93 17.52
C THR A 158 -12.18 -6.54 18.45
N TYR A 159 -11.06 -7.01 17.89
CA TYR A 159 -9.94 -7.63 18.62
C TYR A 159 -8.84 -6.64 19.04
N GLU A 160 -9.08 -5.32 18.96
CA GLU A 160 -8.08 -4.28 19.26
C GLU A 160 -7.37 -4.54 20.59
N ALA A 161 -8.12 -4.81 21.67
CA ALA A 161 -7.58 -5.01 23.02
C ALA A 161 -6.58 -6.19 23.11
N GLU A 162 -6.73 -7.20 22.25
CA GLU A 162 -5.79 -8.32 22.17
C GLU A 162 -4.63 -8.03 21.20
N LEU A 163 -4.91 -7.37 20.07
CA LEU A 163 -3.91 -7.05 19.04
C LEU A 163 -2.84 -6.08 19.53
N VAL A 164 -3.16 -5.22 20.51
CA VAL A 164 -2.18 -4.29 21.10
C VAL A 164 -1.28 -4.93 22.17
N LYS A 165 -1.50 -6.20 22.54
CA LYS A 165 -0.71 -6.86 23.58
C LYS A 165 0.72 -7.16 23.12
N VAL A 166 1.61 -7.30 24.11
CA VAL A 166 3.07 -7.38 23.92
C VAL A 166 3.52 -8.56 23.05
N TYR A 167 2.79 -9.67 23.05
CA TYR A 167 3.13 -10.89 22.32
C TYR A 167 2.74 -10.86 20.82
N ILE A 168 1.96 -9.87 20.39
CA ILE A 168 1.66 -9.66 18.97
C ILE A 168 2.78 -8.83 18.35
N HIS A 169 3.44 -9.30 17.30
CA HIS A 169 4.44 -8.52 16.60
C HIS A 169 3.76 -7.49 15.66
N PRO A 170 4.20 -6.21 15.60
CA PRO A 170 3.58 -5.18 14.75
C PRO A 170 3.42 -5.59 13.28
N TYR A 171 4.41 -6.29 12.72
CA TYR A 171 4.40 -6.89 11.38
C TYR A 171 3.09 -7.65 11.04
N GLN A 172 2.46 -8.32 12.00
CA GLN A 172 1.21 -9.06 11.77
C GLN A 172 0.04 -8.14 11.39
N ILE A 173 0.03 -6.92 11.94
CA ILE A 173 -0.97 -5.89 11.63
C ILE A 173 -0.57 -5.12 10.36
N GLU A 174 0.74 -4.88 10.16
CA GLU A 174 1.26 -4.25 8.93
C GLU A 174 0.87 -5.03 7.68
N LYS A 175 0.98 -6.37 7.74
CA LYS A 175 0.52 -7.24 6.64
C LYS A 175 -0.91 -6.92 6.24
N ALA A 176 -1.82 -6.74 7.21
CA ALA A 176 -3.21 -6.42 6.94
C ALA A 176 -3.38 -5.03 6.31
N LEU A 177 -2.66 -4.03 6.80
CA LEU A 177 -2.64 -2.67 6.24
C LEU A 177 -2.15 -2.67 4.78
N ILE A 178 -1.03 -3.35 4.50
CA ILE A 178 -0.44 -3.48 3.16
C ILE A 178 -1.43 -4.19 2.23
N GLN A 179 -2.01 -5.31 2.66
CA GLN A 179 -2.96 -6.08 1.85
C GLN A 179 -4.27 -5.33 1.60
N THR A 180 -4.71 -4.49 2.53
CA THR A 180 -5.92 -3.66 2.36
C THR A 180 -5.70 -2.57 1.33
N LEU A 181 -4.56 -1.87 1.38
CA LEU A 181 -4.23 -0.89 0.34
C LEU A 181 -4.01 -1.56 -1.03
N GLN A 182 -3.42 -2.76 -1.07
CA GLN A 182 -3.34 -3.55 -2.30
C GLN A 182 -4.73 -3.91 -2.83
N ASN A 183 -5.65 -4.34 -1.97
CA ASN A 183 -7.01 -4.66 -2.41
C ASN A 183 -7.75 -3.41 -2.93
N LEU A 184 -7.64 -2.27 -2.25
CA LEU A 184 -8.20 -0.98 -2.71
C LEU A 184 -7.65 -0.54 -4.06
N ARG A 185 -6.35 -0.80 -4.30
CA ARG A 185 -5.70 -0.57 -5.59
C ARG A 185 -6.23 -1.53 -6.65
N ASP A 186 -6.25 -2.82 -6.31
CA ASP A 186 -6.43 -3.93 -7.24
C ASP A 186 -7.89 -4.13 -7.66
N ASP A 187 -8.85 -3.76 -6.81
CA ASP A 187 -10.28 -3.89 -7.08
C ASP A 187 -10.87 -2.60 -7.67
N THR A 188 -10.68 -2.44 -8.97
CA THR A 188 -11.23 -1.36 -9.81
C THR A 188 -12.43 -1.80 -10.68
N THR A 189 -12.65 -3.12 -10.72
CA THR A 189 -13.87 -3.89 -11.05
C THR A 189 -15.15 -3.56 -10.32
N SER A 190 -15.09 -3.87 -9.03
CA SER A 190 -16.24 -4.23 -8.20
C SER A 190 -16.45 -3.26 -7.05
N LEU A 191 -15.44 -2.45 -6.70
CA LEU A 191 -15.61 -1.41 -5.70
C LEU A 191 -16.20 -0.14 -6.30
N SER A 192 -17.45 0.14 -5.93
CA SER A 192 -18.01 1.47 -6.13
C SER A 192 -17.19 2.52 -5.37
N PRO A 193 -17.23 3.81 -5.75
CA PRO A 193 -16.58 4.88 -4.97
C PRO A 193 -16.96 4.86 -3.48
N VAL A 194 -18.22 4.49 -3.16
CA VAL A 194 -18.72 4.34 -1.78
C VAL A 194 -17.99 3.21 -1.05
N ASP A 195 -17.81 2.06 -1.69
CA ASP A 195 -17.12 0.92 -1.08
C ASP A 195 -15.62 1.18 -0.89
N LYS A 196 -15.00 1.92 -1.80
CA LYS A 196 -13.61 2.38 -1.64
C LYS A 196 -13.47 3.29 -0.43
N GLN A 197 -14.37 4.24 -0.26
CA GLN A 197 -14.40 5.13 0.91
C GLN A 197 -14.66 4.37 2.21
N ALA A 198 -15.60 3.42 2.22
CA ALA A 198 -15.87 2.57 3.39
C ALA A 198 -14.64 1.76 3.79
N THR A 199 -13.97 1.14 2.82
CA THR A 199 -12.73 0.39 3.03
C THR A 199 -11.59 1.29 3.52
N MET A 200 -11.44 2.50 2.97
CA MET A 200 -10.45 3.47 3.44
C MET A 200 -10.71 3.93 4.87
N THR A 201 -11.97 4.11 5.26
CA THR A 201 -12.36 4.43 6.64
C THR A 201 -11.95 3.30 7.60
N LYS A 202 -12.16 2.04 7.20
CA LYS A 202 -11.73 0.87 7.98
C LYS A 202 -10.22 0.69 8.00
N PHE A 203 -9.52 0.99 6.90
CA PHE A 203 -8.07 1.04 6.86
C PHE A 203 -7.52 1.99 7.92
N TRP A 204 -8.05 3.22 8.02
CA TRP A 204 -7.61 4.16 9.05
C TRP A 204 -7.98 3.71 10.47
N THR A 205 -9.09 2.98 10.64
CA THR A 205 -9.42 2.35 11.92
C THR A 205 -8.38 1.28 12.31
N LEU A 206 -7.91 0.50 11.34
CA LEU A 206 -6.82 -0.47 11.53
C LEU A 206 -5.48 0.22 11.82
N VAL A 207 -5.21 1.36 11.17
CA VAL A 207 -4.04 2.20 11.46
C VAL A 207 -4.04 2.62 12.93
N ASP A 208 -5.18 3.02 13.50
CA ASP A 208 -5.25 3.39 14.93
C ASP A 208 -4.85 2.22 15.85
N VAL A 209 -5.30 1.00 15.54
CA VAL A 209 -4.91 -0.22 16.28
C VAL A 209 -3.39 -0.45 16.15
N TYR A 210 -2.85 -0.32 14.94
CA TYR A 210 -1.43 -0.48 14.67
C TYR A 210 -0.57 0.55 15.40
N LEU A 211 -0.94 1.84 15.36
CA LEU A 211 -0.21 2.91 16.04
C LEU A 211 -0.20 2.71 17.55
N LYS A 212 -1.30 2.25 18.16
CA LYS A 212 -1.34 1.85 19.58
C LYS A 212 -0.41 0.69 19.86
N ARG A 213 -0.36 -0.31 18.97
CA ARG A 213 0.56 -1.44 19.12
C ARG A 213 2.02 -0.99 19.04
N LEU A 214 2.37 -0.10 18.11
CA LEU A 214 3.72 0.47 17.98
C LEU A 214 4.15 1.24 19.23
N GLN A 215 3.26 2.02 19.84
CA GLN A 215 3.52 2.74 21.10
C GLN A 215 3.97 1.80 22.23
N ILE A 216 3.49 0.56 22.22
CA ILE A 216 3.81 -0.47 23.23
C ILE A 216 5.06 -1.26 22.82
N HIS A 217 5.30 -1.46 21.52
CA HIS A 217 6.36 -2.34 21.04
C HIS A 217 7.76 -1.82 21.36
N LYS A 218 8.14 -0.67 20.78
CA LYS A 218 9.47 -0.07 20.94
C LYS A 218 9.42 1.43 20.65
N LYS A 219 10.25 2.22 21.33
CA LYS A 219 10.36 3.68 21.11
C LYS A 219 10.76 4.04 19.68
N ASN A 220 11.58 3.20 19.04
CA ASN A 220 11.98 3.36 17.65
C ASN A 220 11.59 2.11 16.86
N TYR A 221 10.91 2.31 15.75
CA TYR A 221 10.48 1.24 14.84
C TYR A 221 10.48 1.76 13.42
N GLN A 222 10.96 0.98 12.47
CA GLN A 222 10.92 1.32 11.06
C GLN A 222 10.63 0.06 10.25
N SER A 223 9.75 0.20 9.26
CA SER A 223 9.39 -0.84 8.32
C SER A 223 9.28 -0.19 6.96
N TYR A 224 10.17 -0.60 6.05
CA TYR A 224 10.18 -0.10 4.69
C TYR A 224 9.55 -1.12 3.77
N ASN A 225 8.46 -0.72 3.12
CA ASN A 225 7.73 -1.51 2.15
C ASN A 225 7.52 -0.69 0.88
N TYR A 226 7.47 -1.32 -0.28
CA TYR A 226 7.39 -0.65 -1.60
C TYR A 226 6.46 0.57 -1.70
N PHE A 227 5.21 0.49 -1.22
CA PHE A 227 4.23 1.59 -1.33
C PHE A 227 3.58 2.01 0.00
N LEU A 228 4.00 1.43 1.13
CA LEU A 228 3.46 1.72 2.46
C LEU A 228 4.52 1.59 3.57
N ASN A 229 5.15 2.68 3.95
CA ASN A 229 6.21 2.68 4.96
C ASN A 229 5.70 3.11 6.33
N PHE A 230 6.34 2.62 7.38
CA PHE A 230 6.03 2.96 8.77
C PHE A 230 7.30 3.38 9.52
N LEU A 231 7.20 4.44 10.31
CA LEU A 231 8.30 4.94 11.13
C LEU A 231 7.76 5.45 12.48
N GLN A 232 8.41 5.10 13.57
CA GLN A 232 8.21 5.68 14.89
C GLN A 232 9.56 6.03 15.48
N GLY A 233 9.67 7.21 16.09
CA GLY A 233 10.86 7.57 16.86
C GLY A 233 10.60 8.59 17.95
N SER A 234 11.51 8.65 18.91
CA SER A 234 11.43 9.58 20.05
C SER A 234 11.88 10.99 19.69
N PHE A 235 11.36 12.00 20.41
CA PHE A 235 11.75 13.41 20.22
C PHE A 235 13.25 13.66 20.37
N SER A 236 13.96 12.83 21.15
CA SER A 236 15.41 12.91 21.31
C SER A 236 16.23 12.67 20.04
N ARG A 237 15.61 12.12 18.98
CA ARG A 237 16.29 11.95 17.69
C ARG A 237 16.43 13.25 16.90
N LEU A 238 15.61 14.26 17.19
CA LEU A 238 15.53 15.54 16.47
C LEU A 238 15.16 15.46 14.98
N PHE A 239 15.21 14.28 14.36
CA PHE A 239 14.74 14.05 13.01
C PHE A 239 14.30 12.61 12.77
N LEU A 240 13.48 12.44 11.74
CA LEU A 240 13.04 11.17 11.18
C LEU A 240 13.08 11.25 9.65
N THR A 241 13.57 10.19 9.02
CA THR A 241 13.74 10.13 7.56
C THR A 241 13.01 8.93 6.98
N ILE A 242 12.20 9.19 5.95
CA ILE A 242 11.49 8.16 5.18
C ILE A 242 11.93 8.25 3.74
N LYS A 243 12.24 7.07 3.19
CA LYS A 243 12.54 6.89 1.78
C LYS A 243 11.28 6.40 1.08
N GLY A 244 10.83 7.15 0.07
CA GLY A 244 9.81 6.72 -0.87
C GLY A 244 10.45 6.37 -2.20
N GLN A 245 9.63 6.21 -3.25
CA GLN A 245 10.15 5.93 -4.58
C GLN A 245 10.79 7.20 -5.19
N GLY A 246 12.11 7.20 -5.37
CA GLY A 246 12.85 8.28 -6.03
C GLY A 246 12.95 9.58 -5.23
N HIS A 247 12.56 9.57 -3.96
CA HIS A 247 12.62 10.73 -3.08
C HIS A 247 12.85 10.34 -1.61
N MET A 248 13.27 11.31 -0.82
CA MET A 248 13.43 11.19 0.63
C MET A 248 12.77 12.38 1.32
N ILE A 249 11.99 12.10 2.38
CA ILE A 249 11.41 13.10 3.26
C ILE A 249 12.10 13.02 4.62
N THR A 250 12.59 14.15 5.11
CA THR A 250 13.09 14.29 6.49
C THR A 250 12.21 15.26 7.26
N ILE A 251 11.67 14.81 8.39
CA ILE A 251 10.96 15.66 9.36
C ILE A 251 11.91 15.92 10.52
N SER A 252 12.29 17.16 10.76
CA SER A 252 13.22 17.56 11.82
C SER A 252 12.61 18.60 12.75
N TRP A 253 13.11 18.69 13.97
CA TRP A 253 12.68 19.66 14.99
C TRP A 253 13.85 19.99 15.92
N SER A 254 13.74 21.11 16.64
CA SER A 254 14.86 21.62 17.46
C SER A 254 14.55 21.71 18.95
N LYS A 255 13.28 21.91 19.34
CA LYS A 255 12.88 22.03 20.74
C LYS A 255 11.52 21.38 20.99
N TYR A 256 11.37 20.85 22.20
CA TYR A 256 10.14 20.24 22.70
C TYR A 256 10.10 20.35 24.22
N LYS A 257 8.93 20.66 24.79
CA LYS A 257 8.80 20.90 26.26
C LYS A 257 8.85 19.62 27.10
N LYS A 258 8.37 18.50 26.56
CA LYS A 258 8.39 17.17 27.20
C LYS A 258 8.74 16.11 26.16
N ASN A 259 9.28 14.99 26.61
CA ASN A 259 9.55 13.85 25.74
C ASN A 259 8.25 13.30 25.14
N GLY A 260 8.41 12.52 24.08
CA GLY A 260 7.32 11.93 23.32
C GLY A 260 7.83 11.17 22.11
N ILE A 261 6.92 10.86 21.20
CA ILE A 261 7.19 10.12 19.98
C ILE A 261 6.50 10.79 18.78
N ILE A 262 7.11 10.65 17.61
CA ILE A 262 6.48 10.93 16.32
C ILE A 262 6.28 9.60 15.62
N GLN A 263 5.07 9.38 15.13
CA GLN A 263 4.69 8.24 14.30
C GLN A 263 4.38 8.75 12.90
N ILE A 264 4.88 8.05 11.88
CA ILE A 264 4.77 8.45 10.49
C ILE A 264 4.35 7.23 9.66
N ILE A 265 3.43 7.46 8.73
CA ILE A 265 3.02 6.50 7.71
C ILE A 265 3.18 7.18 6.36
N SER A 266 3.86 6.52 5.43
CA SER A 266 4.07 6.99 4.07
C SER A 266 3.35 6.05 3.11
N TYR A 267 2.55 6.56 2.20
CA TYR A 267 1.89 5.74 1.20
C TYR A 267 1.76 6.42 -0.15
N SER A 268 1.61 5.60 -1.18
CA SER A 268 1.55 6.09 -2.55
C SER A 268 0.35 7.02 -2.82
N PRO A 269 0.58 8.19 -3.45
CA PRO A 269 -0.47 9.16 -3.79
C PRO A 269 -1.40 8.66 -4.90
N LYS A 270 -0.89 7.86 -5.83
CA LYS A 270 -1.67 7.36 -6.96
C LYS A 270 -2.82 6.45 -6.52
N LEU A 271 -2.65 5.73 -5.40
CA LEU A 271 -3.67 4.82 -4.85
C LEU A 271 -4.95 5.54 -4.42
N VAL A 272 -4.86 6.85 -4.17
CA VAL A 272 -5.96 7.67 -3.64
C VAL A 272 -6.31 8.82 -4.57
N GLY A 273 -5.92 8.73 -5.84
CA GLY A 273 -6.30 9.67 -6.90
C GLY A 273 -5.46 10.95 -6.96
N ILE A 274 -4.31 11.03 -6.28
CA ILE A 274 -3.39 12.16 -6.37
C ILE A 274 -2.32 11.84 -7.41
N LEU A 275 -2.38 12.52 -8.57
CA LEU A 275 -1.53 12.20 -9.73
C LEU A 275 -0.29 13.08 -9.87
N ASN A 276 -0.28 14.28 -9.30
CA ASN A 276 0.77 15.29 -9.48
C ASN A 276 1.73 15.40 -8.29
N ALA A 277 1.70 14.43 -7.38
CA ALA A 277 2.58 14.43 -6.21
C ALA A 277 4.02 14.03 -6.60
N LEU A 278 4.98 14.76 -6.05
CA LEU A 278 6.42 14.51 -6.17
C LEU A 278 6.97 13.63 -5.03
N SER A 279 6.17 13.42 -3.99
CA SER A 279 6.48 12.55 -2.85
C SER A 279 5.32 11.59 -2.58
N ASP A 280 5.56 10.64 -1.68
CA ASP A 280 4.51 9.90 -1.01
C ASP A 280 3.60 10.86 -0.22
N ILE A 281 2.39 10.37 0.13
CA ILE A 281 1.56 11.00 1.15
C ILE A 281 2.08 10.58 2.51
N ILE A 282 2.40 11.56 3.34
CA ILE A 282 2.95 11.40 4.68
C ILE A 282 1.89 11.77 5.71
N PHE A 283 1.43 10.79 6.48
CA PHE A 283 0.66 11.00 7.71
C PHE A 283 1.62 11.10 8.88
N VAL A 284 1.48 12.15 9.70
CA VAL A 284 2.26 12.39 10.91
C VAL A 284 1.33 12.44 12.11
N ASN A 285 1.72 11.73 13.17
CA ASN A 285 1.07 11.78 14.48
C ASN A 285 2.10 12.02 15.58
N VAL A 286 1.90 13.08 16.35
CA VAL A 286 2.82 13.57 17.37
C VAL A 286 2.19 13.39 18.74
N LEU A 287 2.86 12.61 19.58
CA LEU A 287 2.34 12.24 20.90
C LEU A 287 3.34 12.59 21.99
N GLY A 288 2.84 13.06 23.13
CA GLY A 288 3.63 13.23 24.35
C GLY A 288 3.98 11.89 25.00
N GLU A 289 4.79 11.92 26.05
CA GLU A 289 5.13 10.75 26.85
C GLU A 289 3.90 10.03 27.45
N ASP A 290 2.84 10.79 27.72
CA ASP A 290 1.52 10.31 28.16
C ASP A 290 0.67 9.72 27.03
N LYS A 291 1.21 9.62 25.82
CA LYS A 291 0.56 9.08 24.60
C LYS A 291 -0.67 9.88 24.15
N THR A 292 -0.80 11.12 24.61
CA THR A 292 -1.81 12.07 24.18
C THR A 292 -1.26 12.98 23.08
N SER A 293 -2.16 13.60 22.31
CA SER A 293 -1.82 14.59 21.28
C SER A 293 -0.88 15.67 21.82
N PHE A 294 0.19 15.97 21.08
CA PHE A 294 1.20 16.95 21.49
C PHE A 294 1.56 17.94 20.38
N THR A 295 1.58 19.23 20.73
CA THR A 295 1.77 20.36 19.80
C THR A 295 2.93 21.28 20.20
N ASP A 296 3.48 21.17 21.40
CA ASP A 296 4.61 21.98 21.86
C ASP A 296 5.98 21.49 21.28
N ILE A 297 6.04 21.31 19.96
CA ILE A 297 7.28 21.12 19.20
C ILE A 297 7.58 22.41 18.42
N GLU A 298 8.79 22.94 18.57
CA GLU A 298 9.20 24.18 17.91
C GLU A 298 10.18 23.92 16.75
N ASN A 299 10.05 24.79 15.75
CA ASN A 299 10.85 24.83 14.52
C ASN A 299 10.88 23.48 13.81
N MET A 300 9.70 22.85 13.71
CA MET A 300 9.57 21.65 12.90
C MET A 300 9.74 22.01 11.42
N LYS A 301 10.62 21.30 10.73
CA LYS A 301 10.88 21.44 9.30
C LYS A 301 10.61 20.13 8.57
N ILE A 302 10.19 20.26 7.32
CA ILE A 302 10.11 19.15 6.37
C ILE A 302 11.12 19.45 5.27
N SER A 303 12.03 18.52 5.02
CA SER A 303 12.94 18.54 3.88
C SER A 303 12.50 17.47 2.88
N TYR A 304 12.46 17.86 1.60
CA TYR A 304 12.24 16.99 0.46
C TYR A 304 13.50 16.94 -0.39
N LEU A 305 14.03 15.74 -0.60
CA LEU A 305 15.18 15.46 -1.44
C LEU A 305 14.77 14.60 -2.64
N GLN A 306 15.03 15.09 -3.85
CA GLN A 306 14.83 14.34 -5.09
C GLN A 306 16.08 13.48 -5.39
N GLU A 307 15.94 12.15 -5.43
CA GLU A 307 17.10 11.25 -5.52
C GLU A 307 17.79 11.26 -6.90
N SER A 308 17.04 11.54 -7.96
CA SER A 308 17.53 11.48 -9.35
C SER A 308 16.93 12.59 -10.22
N GLY A 309 17.55 12.87 -11.38
CA GLY A 309 17.14 13.94 -12.29
C GLY A 309 17.57 15.34 -11.84
N THR A 310 17.21 16.33 -12.64
CA THR A 310 17.54 17.75 -12.39
C THR A 310 16.39 18.41 -11.67
N LEU A 311 16.65 19.04 -10.52
CA LEU A 311 15.67 19.87 -9.86
C LEU A 311 15.59 21.22 -10.60
N THR A 312 14.43 21.57 -11.13
CA THR A 312 14.21 22.93 -11.64
C THR A 312 14.14 23.89 -10.45
N ASN A 313 14.61 25.14 -10.61
CA ASN A 313 14.49 26.20 -9.58
C ASN A 313 13.03 26.69 -9.40
N VAL A 314 12.06 25.77 -9.46
CA VAL A 314 10.65 26.03 -9.26
C VAL A 314 10.33 25.81 -7.79
N VAL A 315 9.61 26.75 -7.19
CA VAL A 315 9.09 26.65 -5.82
C VAL A 315 8.25 25.37 -5.72
N ARG A 316 8.54 24.52 -4.76
CA ARG A 316 7.70 23.35 -4.46
C ARG A 316 6.66 23.73 -3.42
N LYS A 317 5.56 22.98 -3.36
CA LYS A 317 4.49 23.22 -2.38
C LYS A 317 4.27 21.99 -1.52
N LEU A 318 4.13 22.24 -0.23
CA LEU A 318 3.60 21.28 0.73
C LEU A 318 2.08 21.41 0.74
N LYS A 319 1.38 20.38 0.25
CA LYS A 319 -0.08 20.30 0.22
C LYS A 319 -0.57 19.49 1.40
N PHE A 320 -1.55 20.01 2.12
CA PHE A 320 -2.16 19.31 3.25
C PHE A 320 -3.48 18.64 2.84
N ILE A 321 -3.76 17.49 3.43
CA ILE A 321 -4.99 16.72 3.25
C ILE A 321 -5.89 16.94 4.48
N SER A 322 -7.10 17.45 4.25
CA SER A 322 -8.10 17.70 5.30
C SER A 322 -8.84 16.43 5.72
N ASP A 323 -9.11 15.54 4.77
CA ASP A 323 -9.77 14.27 5.02
C ASP A 323 -9.11 13.13 4.24
N LYS A 324 -8.30 12.34 4.97
CA LYS A 324 -7.60 11.15 4.50
C LYS A 324 -8.50 9.92 4.33
N THR A 325 -9.78 10.00 4.72
CA THR A 325 -10.73 8.89 4.58
C THR A 325 -11.50 8.93 3.25
N GLN A 326 -11.52 10.07 2.57
CA GLN A 326 -12.19 10.26 1.27
C GLN A 326 -11.34 9.75 0.12
N ILE A 327 -11.96 9.29 -0.97
CA ILE A 327 -11.27 8.99 -2.23
C ILE A 327 -11.98 9.74 -3.37
N PRO A 328 -11.32 10.67 -4.07
CA PRO A 328 -9.96 11.17 -3.80
C PRO A 328 -9.86 11.91 -2.46
N HIS A 329 -8.66 11.96 -1.88
CA HIS A 329 -8.44 12.70 -0.63
C HIS A 329 -8.80 14.18 -0.78
N GLN A 330 -9.47 14.73 0.24
CA GLN A 330 -9.81 16.15 0.25
C GLN A 330 -8.60 16.98 0.68
N LEU A 331 -8.32 18.04 -0.07
CA LEU A 331 -7.18 18.92 0.16
C LEU A 331 -7.57 20.16 0.95
N MET A 332 -6.68 20.61 1.82
CA MET A 332 -6.78 21.94 2.42
C MET A 332 -6.44 23.00 1.36
N THR A 333 -7.07 24.17 1.48
CA THR A 333 -6.70 25.35 0.68
C THR A 333 -5.33 25.91 1.08
N TYR A 334 -4.91 25.66 2.31
CA TYR A 334 -3.63 26.06 2.87
C TYR A 334 -2.47 25.23 2.28
N THR A 335 -1.40 25.93 1.89
CA THR A 335 -0.14 25.34 1.44
C THR A 335 1.05 26.07 2.03
N ILE A 336 2.16 25.35 2.22
CA ILE A 336 3.44 25.97 2.56
C ILE A 336 4.33 25.87 1.33
N ASN A 337 4.82 27.01 0.85
CA ASN A 337 5.79 27.04 -0.23
C ASN A 337 7.18 26.76 0.36
N SER A 338 8.00 26.05 -0.40
CA SER A 338 9.40 25.86 -0.03
C SER A 338 10.12 27.22 -0.03
N ALA A 339 11.20 27.32 0.74
CA ALA A 339 12.25 28.28 0.37
C ALA A 339 12.80 27.94 -1.03
N ILE A 340 13.61 28.81 -1.63
CA ILE A 340 14.30 28.47 -2.89
C ILE A 340 15.01 27.14 -2.69
N CYS A 341 14.67 26.14 -3.52
CA CYS A 341 15.27 24.82 -3.40
C CYS A 341 16.75 24.89 -3.77
N ASN A 342 17.58 24.17 -3.02
CA ASN A 342 18.97 23.99 -3.37
C ASN A 342 19.04 23.03 -4.57
N SER A 343 19.28 23.55 -5.77
CA SER A 343 19.35 22.73 -6.98
C SER A 343 20.58 21.83 -7.04
N ASN A 344 21.68 22.17 -6.35
CA ASN A 344 22.87 21.33 -6.26
C ASN A 344 22.62 20.11 -5.37
N GLU A 345 21.98 20.33 -4.22
CA GLU A 345 21.63 19.27 -3.28
C GLU A 345 20.32 18.56 -3.66
N ARG A 346 19.53 19.15 -4.57
CA ARG A 346 18.18 18.72 -4.98
C ARG A 346 17.20 18.67 -3.81
N GLU A 347 17.35 19.63 -2.91
CA GLU A 347 16.66 19.68 -1.63
C GLU A 347 15.77 20.92 -1.53
N CYS A 348 14.56 20.75 -1.00
CA CYS A 348 13.62 21.81 -0.70
C CYS A 348 13.22 21.73 0.78
N GLU A 349 13.32 22.85 1.50
CA GLU A 349 12.88 22.93 2.89
C GLU A 349 11.53 23.67 3.04
N PHE A 350 10.70 23.18 3.94
CA PHE A 350 9.42 23.76 4.35
C PHE A 350 9.43 23.95 5.87
N SER A 351 9.12 25.15 6.35
CA SER A 351 9.01 25.41 7.79
C SER A 351 7.55 25.35 8.22
N LEU A 352 7.23 24.51 9.20
CA LEU A 352 5.90 24.46 9.80
C LEU A 352 5.72 25.62 10.81
N PRO A 353 4.48 25.95 11.18
CA PRO A 353 4.22 26.85 12.30
C PRO A 353 4.97 26.41 13.56
N SER A 354 5.48 27.39 14.31
CA SER A 354 6.28 27.17 15.51
C SER A 354 5.65 27.93 16.70
N PRO A 355 5.20 27.24 17.77
CA PRO A 355 5.12 25.78 17.89
C PRO A 355 4.10 25.17 16.91
N LEU A 356 4.16 23.85 16.73
CA LEU A 356 3.25 23.09 15.88
C LEU A 356 1.79 23.35 16.29
N SER A 357 0.90 23.60 15.33
CA SER A 357 -0.51 23.89 15.62
C SER A 357 -1.39 22.64 15.78
N ASN A 358 -1.02 21.55 15.12
CA ASN A 358 -1.79 20.30 15.08
C ASN A 358 -0.88 19.11 15.38
N SER A 359 -1.29 18.24 16.30
CA SER A 359 -0.55 17.01 16.62
C SER A 359 -0.63 15.96 15.52
N THR A 360 -1.58 16.10 14.61
CA THR A 360 -1.81 15.16 13.51
C THR A 360 -2.04 15.94 12.23
N PHE A 361 -1.30 15.59 11.17
CA PHE A 361 -1.43 16.22 9.87
C PHE A 361 -0.99 15.26 8.77
N VAL A 362 -1.52 15.48 7.56
CA VAL A 362 -1.23 14.66 6.38
C VAL A 362 -0.83 15.57 5.24
N PHE A 363 0.26 15.25 4.56
CA PHE A 363 0.77 16.10 3.49
C PHE A 363 1.42 15.30 2.36
N TYR A 364 1.65 15.97 1.23
CA TYR A 364 2.56 15.54 0.17
C TYR A 364 3.24 16.77 -0.45
N VAL A 365 4.30 16.54 -1.20
CA VAL A 365 4.99 17.59 -1.97
C VAL A 365 4.49 17.58 -3.40
N GLU A 366 4.19 18.76 -3.94
CA GLU A 366 3.89 18.97 -5.36
C GLU A 366 4.78 20.07 -5.95
N GLN A 367 4.71 20.22 -7.28
CA GLN A 367 5.35 21.34 -7.98
C GLN A 367 4.58 22.65 -7.81
#